data_AF-A0A3B8HSD7-F1
#
_entry.id   AF-A0A3B8HSD7-F1
#
_cell.length_a   1.000
_cell.length_b   1.000
_cell.length_c   1.000
_cell.angle_alpha   90.00
_cell.angle_beta   90.00
_cell.angle_gamma   90.00
#
_symmetry.space_group_name_H-M   'P 1'
#
loop_
_entity.id
_entity.type
_entity.pdbx_description
1 polymer ?
#
loop_
_entity_poly.entity_id
_entity_poly.type
_entity_poly.pdbx_seq_one_letter_code
_entity_poly.pdbx_strand_id
1 'polypeptide(L)'
;MKRCKSLAITNNQWKLIVKKDSSEAAVEKFKEDAKGFGASTIYAGPIIGHDSMDFLLATDYRSMPFGGCGYELYSLKDGAFNRIDLSKITKDTPFTINVDVNKQTAQITANRAVTVVPLSDWDLQGYRQYGDEFCQNFFIEMNLQKVSEGQLPELVTTEVIAATLPHHLSYLHTTYRYVDGAWRTQKTAFSDLP
;
A
#
# COMPACT_ATOMS: atom_id res chain seq x y z
N MET A 1 31.58 10.59 -7.40
CA MET A 1 31.82 9.12 -7.40
C MET A 1 30.45 8.44 -7.35
N LYS A 2 30.11 7.58 -8.32
CA LYS A 2 28.76 7.00 -8.45
C LYS A 2 28.68 5.67 -7.70
N ARG A 3 27.84 5.58 -6.65
CA ARG A 3 27.47 4.30 -6.03
C ARG A 3 26.37 3.67 -6.89
N CYS A 4 26.51 2.39 -7.22
CA CYS A 4 25.51 1.66 -7.97
C CYS A 4 24.84 0.64 -7.04
N LYS A 5 23.53 0.76 -6.87
CA LYS A 5 22.71 -0.19 -6.10
C LYS A 5 21.93 -1.01 -7.12
N SER A 6 22.15 -2.32 -7.14
CA SER A 6 21.50 -3.24 -8.07
C SER A 6 20.84 -4.37 -7.31
N LEU A 7 19.73 -4.86 -7.84
CA LEU A 7 18.94 -5.91 -7.21
C LEU A 7 19.01 -7.15 -8.10
N ALA A 8 19.36 -8.30 -7.53
CA ALA A 8 19.56 -9.53 -8.28
C ALA A 8 18.73 -10.69 -7.68
N ILE A 9 18.17 -11.51 -8.57
CA ILE A 9 17.51 -12.77 -8.23
C ILE A 9 18.50 -13.89 -8.47
N THR A 10 18.82 -14.67 -7.43
CA THR A 10 19.60 -15.90 -7.56
C THR A 10 18.89 -17.00 -6.79
N ASN A 11 18.53 -18.11 -7.45
CA ASN A 11 17.89 -19.27 -6.81
C ASN A 11 16.66 -18.92 -5.94
N ASN A 12 15.72 -18.14 -6.48
CA ASN A 12 14.51 -17.66 -5.79
C ASN A 12 14.78 -16.85 -4.50
N GLN A 13 16.03 -16.44 -4.26
CA GLN A 13 16.42 -15.56 -3.17
C GLN A 13 16.80 -14.20 -3.76
N TRP A 14 16.29 -13.13 -3.13
CA TRP A 14 16.72 -11.79 -3.51
C TRP A 14 17.92 -11.35 -2.71
N LYS A 15 18.87 -10.75 -3.42
CA LYS A 15 20.06 -10.12 -2.87
C LYS A 15 20.06 -8.64 -3.24
N LEU A 16 20.11 -7.78 -2.21
CA LEU A 16 20.46 -6.39 -2.43
C LEU A 16 21.97 -6.31 -2.57
N ILE A 17 22.44 -5.90 -3.74
CA ILE A 17 23.86 -5.75 -4.04
C ILE A 17 24.20 -4.26 -4.06
N VAL A 18 25.01 -3.83 -3.11
CA VAL A 18 25.54 -2.47 -3.06
C VAL A 18 26.97 -2.51 -3.60
N LYS A 19 27.20 -1.84 -4.74
CA LYS A 19 28.52 -1.72 -5.36
C LYS A 19 29.08 -0.33 -5.12
N LYS A 20 30.28 -0.29 -4.56
CA LYS A 20 31.11 0.92 -4.45
C LYS A 20 32.52 0.54 -4.89
N ASP A 21 32.97 1.15 -6.00
CA ASP A 21 34.26 0.84 -6.62
C ASP A 21 34.39 -0.66 -6.95
N SER A 22 35.43 -1.34 -6.47
CA SER A 22 35.64 -2.79 -6.60
C SER A 22 35.04 -3.61 -5.45
N SER A 23 34.38 -2.96 -4.48
CA SER A 23 33.76 -3.62 -3.33
C SER A 23 32.27 -3.88 -3.57
N GLU A 24 31.88 -5.13 -3.32
CA GLU A 24 30.51 -5.60 -3.39
C GLU A 24 30.06 -6.05 -1.99
N ALA A 25 28.93 -5.52 -1.53
CA ALA A 25 28.23 -6.05 -0.36
C ALA A 25 26.87 -6.60 -0.81
N ALA A 26 26.65 -7.89 -0.58
CA ALA A 26 25.38 -8.54 -0.84
C ALA A 26 24.72 -8.87 0.49
N VAL A 27 23.45 -8.55 0.63
CA VAL A 27 22.66 -9.02 1.77
C VAL A 27 21.54 -9.91 1.25
N GLU A 28 21.54 -11.16 1.72
CA GLU A 28 20.46 -12.13 1.51
C GLU A 28 19.25 -11.72 2.35
N LYS A 29 18.08 -11.65 1.71
CA LYS A 29 16.92 -11.04 2.37
C LYS A 29 15.69 -11.91 2.48
N PHE A 30 15.47 -12.85 1.56
CA PHE A 30 14.22 -13.60 1.56
C PHE A 30 14.47 -15.09 1.39
N LYS A 31 14.05 -15.86 2.39
CA LYS A 31 13.65 -17.26 2.18
C LYS A 31 12.23 -17.24 1.62
N GLU A 32 11.88 -18.25 0.84
CA GLU A 32 10.52 -18.45 0.37
C GLU A 32 9.51 -18.25 1.52
N ASP A 33 8.37 -17.63 1.22
CA ASP A 33 7.19 -17.88 2.03
C ASP A 33 6.97 -19.40 2.02
N ALA A 34 6.79 -20.02 3.19
CA ALA A 34 6.52 -21.45 3.32
C ALA A 34 5.29 -21.91 2.51
N LYS A 35 4.48 -20.97 2.04
CA LYS A 35 3.32 -21.19 1.16
C LYS A 35 3.65 -21.19 -0.34
N GLY A 36 4.91 -21.02 -0.75
CA GLY A 36 5.36 -21.12 -2.15
C GLY A 36 5.08 -19.89 -3.02
N PHE A 37 4.75 -18.74 -2.43
CA PHE A 37 4.51 -17.49 -3.18
C PHE A 37 5.80 -16.70 -3.38
N GLY A 38 6.10 -16.36 -4.64
CA GLY A 38 7.24 -15.52 -4.99
C GLY A 38 6.91 -14.03 -4.92
N ALA A 39 7.82 -13.22 -4.38
CA ALA A 39 7.71 -11.78 -4.50
C ALA A 39 7.67 -11.39 -5.98
N SER A 40 6.65 -10.62 -6.37
CA SER A 40 6.36 -10.37 -7.78
C SER A 40 6.81 -8.99 -8.23
N THR A 41 7.00 -8.04 -7.32
CA THR A 41 7.43 -6.67 -7.68
C THR A 41 8.22 -6.01 -6.56
N ILE A 42 9.23 -5.23 -6.93
CA ILE A 42 10.01 -4.41 -6.00
C ILE A 42 9.96 -2.97 -6.49
N TYR A 43 9.46 -2.10 -5.64
CA TYR A 43 9.49 -0.66 -5.83
C TYR A 43 10.67 -0.10 -5.04
N ALA A 44 11.60 0.54 -5.75
CA ALA A 44 12.74 1.22 -5.15
C ALA A 44 12.40 2.69 -4.94
N GLY A 45 12.52 3.17 -3.70
CA GLY A 45 12.41 4.59 -3.37
C GLY A 45 13.66 5.37 -3.81
N PRO A 46 13.57 6.71 -3.91
CA PRO A 46 14.73 7.56 -4.18
C PRO A 46 15.79 7.40 -3.10
N ILE A 47 17.05 7.70 -3.46
CA ILE A 47 18.15 7.84 -2.50
C ILE A 47 17.90 9.13 -1.71
N ILE A 48 17.57 9.01 -0.43
CA ILE A 48 17.15 10.15 0.43
C ILE A 48 18.37 10.95 0.91
N GLY A 49 19.54 10.32 0.94
CA GLY A 49 20.83 10.91 1.26
C GLY A 49 21.96 10.03 0.73
N HIS A 50 23.20 10.50 0.81
CA HIS A 50 24.37 9.84 0.20
C HIS A 50 24.46 8.32 0.44
N ASP A 51 24.00 7.90 1.63
CA ASP A 51 24.14 6.53 2.14
C ASP A 51 22.78 5.92 2.55
N SER A 52 21.65 6.48 2.07
CA SER A 52 20.31 5.94 2.37
C SER A 52 19.47 5.57 1.15
N MET A 53 18.58 4.60 1.30
CA MET A 53 17.59 4.19 0.29
C MET A 53 16.51 3.32 0.93
N ASP A 54 15.26 3.57 0.56
CA ASP A 54 14.12 2.76 0.98
C ASP A 54 13.63 1.86 -0.17
N PHE A 55 13.12 0.68 0.18
CA PHE A 55 12.65 -0.34 -0.76
C PHE A 55 11.33 -0.92 -0.26
N LEU A 56 10.32 -0.92 -1.12
CA LEU A 56 9.04 -1.56 -0.90
C LEU A 56 9.00 -2.86 -1.71
N LEU A 57 8.89 -3.97 -1.02
CA LEU A 57 8.65 -5.29 -1.60
C LEU A 57 7.14 -5.53 -1.65
N ALA A 58 6.65 -5.97 -2.81
CA ALA A 58 5.29 -6.46 -2.99
C ALA A 58 5.32 -7.95 -3.37
N THR A 59 4.72 -8.77 -2.51
CA THR A 59 4.51 -10.19 -2.74
C THR A 59 3.07 -10.43 -3.15
N ASP A 60 2.89 -10.72 -4.43
CA ASP A 60 1.58 -10.96 -5.00
C ASP A 60 1.10 -12.37 -4.65
N TYR A 61 -0.01 -12.43 -3.92
CA TYR A 61 -0.71 -13.65 -3.56
C TYR A 61 -1.79 -13.97 -4.59
N ARG A 62 -1.40 -14.01 -5.87
CA ARG A 62 -2.25 -14.28 -7.06
C ARG A 62 -3.15 -15.52 -6.97
N SER A 63 -2.99 -16.37 -5.96
CA SER A 63 -3.89 -17.50 -5.66
C SER A 63 -5.07 -17.15 -4.74
N MET A 64 -5.17 -15.92 -4.23
CA MET A 64 -6.30 -15.49 -3.39
C MET A 64 -7.47 -15.02 -4.27
N PRO A 65 -8.72 -15.38 -3.90
CA PRO A 65 -9.91 -15.16 -4.73
C PRO A 65 -10.21 -13.69 -5.07
N PHE A 66 -9.61 -12.73 -4.36
CA PHE A 66 -9.83 -11.29 -4.55
C PHE A 66 -8.56 -10.54 -4.96
N GLY A 67 -7.49 -11.27 -5.30
CA GLY A 67 -6.15 -10.70 -5.32
C GLY A 67 -5.69 -10.31 -3.91
N GLY A 68 -4.41 -10.04 -3.75
CA GLY A 68 -3.88 -9.60 -2.47
C GLY A 68 -2.37 -9.53 -2.53
N CYS A 69 -1.80 -8.46 -1.97
CA CYS A 69 -0.36 -8.27 -1.93
C CYS A 69 0.11 -8.16 -0.48
N GLY A 70 1.15 -8.91 -0.14
CA GLY A 70 1.91 -8.70 1.08
C GLY A 70 2.95 -7.61 0.83
N TYR A 71 3.04 -6.64 1.75
CA TYR A 71 3.99 -5.55 1.63
C TYR A 71 5.02 -5.57 2.74
N GLU A 72 6.28 -5.32 2.38
CA GLU A 72 7.38 -5.14 3.32
C GLU A 72 8.19 -3.91 2.93
N LEU A 73 8.41 -3.00 3.87
CA LEU A 73 9.25 -1.82 3.67
C LEU A 73 10.60 -2.01 4.37
N TYR A 74 11.66 -1.66 3.66
CA TYR A 74 13.02 -1.71 4.16
C TYR A 74 13.73 -0.39 3.95
N SER A 75 14.57 -0.02 4.89
CA SER A 75 15.47 1.14 4.79
C SER A 75 16.91 0.69 4.97
N LEU A 76 17.75 1.04 4.00
CA LEU A 76 19.20 1.02 4.14
C LEU A 76 19.61 2.45 4.52
N LYS A 77 20.21 2.66 5.68
CA LYS A 77 20.73 3.96 6.12
C LYS A 77 22.02 3.77 6.89
N ASP A 78 23.07 4.51 6.52
CA ASP A 78 24.38 4.49 7.19
C ASP A 78 24.97 3.06 7.32
N GLY A 79 24.74 2.23 6.30
CA GLY A 79 25.16 0.82 6.28
C GLY A 79 24.26 -0.14 7.08
N ALA A 80 23.33 0.36 7.89
CA ALA A 80 22.34 -0.43 8.59
C ALA A 80 21.13 -0.71 7.70
N PHE A 81 20.72 -1.97 7.61
CA PHE A 81 19.52 -2.38 6.90
C PHE A 81 18.44 -2.80 7.89
N ASN A 82 17.33 -2.06 7.90
CA ASN A 82 16.24 -2.25 8.85
C ASN A 82 14.92 -2.47 8.13
N ARG A 83 14.09 -3.37 8.65
CA ARG A 83 12.68 -3.47 8.26
C ARG A 83 11.90 -2.38 8.98
N ILE A 84 11.07 -1.64 8.24
CA ILE A 84 10.10 -0.69 8.80
C ILE A 84 8.77 -1.42 8.93
N ASP A 85 8.17 -1.36 10.12
CA ASP A 85 6.88 -1.98 10.38
C ASP A 85 5.76 -1.25 9.63
N LEU A 86 4.96 -2.00 8.85
CA LEU A 86 3.82 -1.50 8.09
C LEU A 86 2.47 -1.87 8.74
N SER A 87 2.47 -2.60 9.85
CA SER A 87 1.27 -3.17 10.48
C SER A 87 0.17 -2.16 10.82
N LYS A 88 0.53 -0.87 10.95
CA LYS A 88 -0.40 0.23 11.23
C LYS A 88 -1.11 0.80 9.98
N ILE A 89 -0.58 0.56 8.79
CA ILE A 89 -1.09 1.13 7.53
C ILE A 89 -1.54 0.07 6.51
N THR A 90 -1.33 -1.21 6.82
CA THR A 90 -1.85 -2.36 6.04
C THR A 90 -3.13 -2.92 6.64
N LYS A 91 -3.70 -2.25 7.63
CA LYS A 91 -5.05 -2.56 8.12
C LYS A 91 -6.02 -1.66 7.37
N ASP A 92 -7.12 -2.27 6.94
CA ASP A 92 -8.34 -1.64 6.44
C ASP A 92 -8.57 -0.26 7.06
N THR A 93 -8.62 0.78 6.22
CA THR A 93 -8.88 2.15 6.69
C THR A 93 -10.29 2.22 7.27
N PRO A 94 -10.47 2.64 8.54
CA PRO A 94 -11.80 2.80 9.11
C PRO A 94 -12.62 3.83 8.33
N PHE A 95 -13.86 3.47 8.01
CA PHE A 95 -14.81 4.32 7.31
C PHE A 95 -16.21 4.24 7.94
N THR A 96 -17.06 5.21 7.63
CA THR A 96 -18.46 5.24 8.03
C THR A 96 -19.34 5.48 6.81
N ILE A 97 -20.57 4.95 6.84
CA ILE A 97 -21.55 5.14 5.78
C ILE A 97 -22.82 5.77 6.33
N ASN A 98 -23.40 6.67 5.56
CA ASN A 98 -24.73 7.21 5.80
C ASN A 98 -25.58 7.08 4.53
N VAL A 99 -26.68 6.33 4.61
CA VAL A 99 -27.56 6.04 3.47
C VAL A 99 -28.76 6.98 3.47
N ASP A 100 -28.94 7.73 2.39
CA ASP A 100 -30.16 8.46 2.07
C ASP A 100 -31.02 7.62 1.13
N VAL A 101 -31.99 6.89 1.71
CA VAL A 101 -32.89 5.99 0.98
C VAL A 101 -33.77 6.75 -0.03
N ASN A 102 -34.13 8.01 0.27
CA ASN A 102 -35.00 8.80 -0.61
C ASN A 102 -34.27 9.28 -1.86
N LYS A 103 -32.98 9.62 -1.72
CA LYS A 103 -32.12 10.02 -2.84
C LYS A 103 -31.42 8.85 -3.50
N GLN A 104 -31.53 7.65 -2.93
CA GLN A 104 -30.79 6.46 -3.34
C GLN A 104 -29.28 6.74 -3.42
N THR A 105 -28.71 7.27 -2.34
CA THR A 105 -27.28 7.60 -2.26
C THR A 105 -26.68 7.14 -0.94
N ALA A 106 -25.40 6.78 -0.96
CA ALA A 106 -24.61 6.56 0.25
C ALA A 106 -23.48 7.60 0.32
N GLN A 107 -23.38 8.29 1.46
CA GLN A 107 -22.22 9.08 1.79
C GLN A 107 -21.21 8.21 2.53
N ILE A 108 -20.00 8.09 1.98
CA ILE A 108 -18.90 7.34 2.57
C ILE A 108 -17.89 8.36 3.11
N THR A 109 -17.48 8.18 4.36
CA THR A 109 -16.49 9.05 5.02
C THR A 109 -15.34 8.22 5.59
N ALA A 110 -14.10 8.58 5.23
CA ALA A 110 -12.88 7.95 5.72
C ALA A 110 -11.82 9.03 5.98
N ASN A 111 -11.30 9.10 7.22
CA ASN A 111 -10.30 10.11 7.61
C ASN A 111 -10.62 11.54 7.13
N ARG A 112 -11.88 11.98 7.29
CA ARG A 112 -12.43 13.29 6.83
C ARG A 112 -12.59 13.46 5.31
N ALA A 113 -12.10 12.53 4.49
CA ALA A 113 -12.47 12.48 3.09
C ALA A 113 -13.92 12.00 2.97
N VAL A 114 -14.67 12.61 2.06
CA VAL A 114 -16.08 12.30 1.83
C VAL A 114 -16.29 12.05 0.35
N THR A 115 -17.05 11.01 0.02
CA THR A 115 -17.63 10.81 -1.31
C THR A 115 -19.10 10.45 -1.19
N VAL A 116 -19.86 10.67 -2.25
CA VAL A 116 -21.26 10.27 -2.35
C VAL A 116 -21.40 9.39 -3.58
N VAL A 117 -21.87 8.18 -3.38
CA VAL A 117 -22.12 7.22 -4.45
C VAL A 117 -23.63 7.01 -4.62
N PRO A 118 -24.13 6.88 -5.86
CA PRO A 118 -25.49 6.44 -6.09
C PRO A 118 -25.63 4.97 -5.68
N LEU A 119 -26.84 4.61 -5.25
CA LEU A 119 -27.24 3.25 -4.89
C LEU A 119 -28.31 2.77 -5.87
N SER A 120 -28.16 1.55 -6.35
CA SER A 120 -29.20 0.81 -7.05
C SER A 120 -30.24 0.26 -6.07
N ASP A 121 -31.38 -0.21 -6.59
CA ASP A 121 -32.40 -0.88 -5.78
C ASP A 121 -31.86 -2.13 -5.08
N TRP A 122 -30.91 -2.84 -5.71
CA TRP A 122 -30.22 -3.98 -5.11
C TRP A 122 -29.37 -3.57 -3.91
N ASP A 123 -28.70 -2.41 -3.99
CA ASP A 123 -27.84 -1.92 -2.92
C ASP A 123 -28.67 -1.47 -1.72
N LEU A 124 -29.82 -0.84 -1.97
CA LEU A 124 -30.80 -0.51 -0.95
C LEU A 124 -31.39 -1.76 -0.28
N GLN A 125 -31.63 -2.83 -1.05
CA GLN A 125 -32.04 -4.11 -0.48
C GLN A 125 -30.94 -4.71 0.39
N GLY A 126 -29.68 -4.68 -0.07
CA GLY A 126 -28.51 -5.10 0.70
C GLY A 126 -28.41 -4.33 2.01
N TYR A 127 -28.49 -3.00 1.97
CA TYR A 127 -28.50 -2.15 3.16
C TYR A 127 -29.65 -2.49 4.12
N ARG A 128 -30.87 -2.71 3.63
CA ARG A 128 -32.02 -3.09 4.47
C ARG A 128 -31.82 -4.45 5.15
N GLN A 129 -31.07 -5.35 4.52
CA GLN A 129 -30.83 -6.70 5.03
C GLN A 129 -29.64 -6.77 5.99
N TYR A 130 -28.54 -6.08 5.67
CA TYR A 130 -27.25 -6.21 6.34
C TYR A 130 -26.80 -4.94 7.07
N GLY A 131 -27.58 -3.86 7.02
CA GLY A 131 -27.16 -2.57 7.54
C GLY A 131 -25.90 -2.10 6.83
N ASP A 132 -24.95 -1.57 7.60
CA ASP A 132 -23.68 -1.03 7.07
C ASP A 132 -22.75 -2.12 6.49
N GLU A 133 -22.97 -3.40 6.81
CA GLU A 133 -22.15 -4.53 6.31
C GLU A 133 -22.34 -4.81 4.81
N PHE A 134 -23.30 -4.15 4.15
CA PHE A 134 -23.45 -4.25 2.70
C PHE A 134 -22.22 -3.72 1.95
N CYS A 135 -21.50 -2.77 2.55
CA CYS A 135 -20.29 -2.18 2.00
C CYS A 135 -19.04 -2.86 2.56
N GLN A 136 -18.08 -3.11 1.67
CA GLN A 136 -16.81 -3.72 2.02
C GLN A 136 -15.65 -2.83 1.55
N ASN A 137 -14.54 -2.91 2.27
CA ASN A 137 -13.30 -2.32 1.84
C ASN A 137 -12.24 -3.40 1.57
N PHE A 138 -11.38 -3.13 0.60
CA PHE A 138 -10.32 -4.03 0.18
C PHE A 138 -9.05 -3.24 -0.06
N PHE A 139 -7.95 -3.68 0.54
CA PHE A 139 -6.63 -3.16 0.23
C PHE A 139 -6.17 -3.65 -1.15
N ILE A 140 -5.83 -2.75 -2.08
CA ILE A 140 -5.44 -3.14 -3.44
C ILE A 140 -3.98 -2.84 -3.77
N GLU A 141 -3.41 -1.74 -3.27
CA GLU A 141 -2.05 -1.36 -3.63
C GLU A 141 -1.32 -0.53 -2.56
N MET A 142 0.01 -0.66 -2.54
CA MET A 142 0.91 0.26 -1.85
C MET A 142 2.05 0.67 -2.78
N ASN A 143 2.32 1.97 -2.87
CA ASN A 143 3.36 2.56 -3.70
C ASN A 143 4.26 3.51 -2.90
N LEU A 144 5.54 3.55 -3.26
CA LEU A 144 6.47 4.58 -2.81
C LEU A 144 6.34 5.83 -3.67
N GLN A 145 5.95 6.94 -3.06
CA GLN A 145 5.94 8.24 -3.72
C GLN A 145 7.28 8.95 -3.56
N LYS A 146 7.76 9.48 -4.69
CA LYS A 146 8.97 10.29 -4.74
C LYS A 146 8.68 11.66 -4.12
N VAL A 147 9.44 11.98 -3.09
CA VAL A 147 9.47 13.30 -2.45
C VAL A 147 10.72 14.08 -2.87
N SER A 148 10.81 15.35 -2.46
CA SER A 148 12.00 16.17 -2.64
C SER A 148 13.24 15.52 -2.01
N GLU A 149 14.41 15.77 -2.58
CA GLU A 149 15.69 15.24 -2.09
C GLU A 149 15.91 15.59 -0.61
N GLY A 150 16.34 14.62 0.21
CA GLY A 150 16.49 14.80 1.67
C GLY A 150 15.26 14.45 2.51
N GLN A 151 14.09 14.20 1.90
CA GLN A 151 12.88 13.78 2.63
C GLN A 151 12.66 12.27 2.55
N LEU A 152 12.12 11.68 3.63
CA LEU A 152 11.67 10.29 3.62
C LEU A 152 10.52 10.12 2.62
N PRO A 153 10.52 9.07 1.79
CA PRO A 153 9.46 8.79 0.84
C PRO A 153 8.14 8.63 1.57
N GLU A 154 7.08 9.09 0.90
CA GLU A 154 5.73 8.83 1.35
C GLU A 154 5.29 7.47 0.82
N LEU A 155 4.50 6.77 1.63
CA LEU A 155 3.77 5.60 1.16
C LEU A 155 2.35 6.03 0.83
N VAL A 156 1.90 5.69 -0.37
CA VAL A 156 0.49 5.80 -0.72
C VAL A 156 -0.09 4.42 -0.75
N THR A 157 -1.17 4.24 0.01
CA THR A 157 -2.02 3.07 -0.11
C THR A 157 -3.23 3.42 -0.95
N THR A 158 -3.62 2.49 -1.79
CA THR A 158 -4.89 2.52 -2.49
C THR A 158 -5.75 1.39 -1.93
N GLU A 159 -6.92 1.77 -1.45
CA GLU A 159 -7.97 0.86 -1.01
C GLU A 159 -9.20 1.07 -1.90
N VAL A 160 -9.96 0.01 -2.13
CA VAL A 160 -11.28 0.08 -2.76
C VAL A 160 -12.31 0.03 -1.64
N ILE A 161 -13.16 1.05 -1.55
CA ILE A 161 -14.40 0.96 -0.77
C ILE A 161 -15.53 0.74 -1.77
N ALA A 162 -16.11 -0.45 -1.72
CA ALA A 162 -17.23 -0.85 -2.57
C ALA A 162 -18.49 -0.93 -1.72
N ALA A 163 -19.44 -0.02 -1.95
CA ALA A 163 -20.77 -0.10 -1.35
C ALA A 163 -21.48 -1.37 -1.81
N THR A 164 -21.32 -1.72 -3.09
CA THR A 164 -21.66 -3.02 -3.68
C THR A 164 -20.92 -3.19 -5.01
N LEU A 165 -20.38 -4.39 -5.23
CA LEU A 165 -19.91 -4.78 -6.56
C LEU A 165 -21.11 -5.08 -7.46
N PRO A 166 -21.03 -4.82 -8.78
CA PRO A 166 -19.89 -4.25 -9.51
C PRO A 166 -20.01 -2.74 -9.82
N HIS A 167 -21.09 -2.07 -9.40
CA HIS A 167 -21.53 -0.85 -10.11
C HIS A 167 -20.82 0.44 -9.69
N HIS A 168 -20.45 0.61 -8.41
CA HIS A 168 -19.82 1.84 -7.93
C HIS A 168 -18.63 1.53 -7.02
N LEU A 169 -17.44 1.56 -7.60
CA LEU A 169 -16.17 1.51 -6.88
C LEU A 169 -15.75 2.92 -6.51
N SER A 170 -15.42 3.16 -5.25
CA SER A 170 -14.73 4.38 -4.81
C SER A 170 -13.32 4.02 -4.37
N TYR A 171 -12.31 4.60 -5.02
CA TYR A 171 -10.92 4.37 -4.63
C TYR A 171 -10.53 5.37 -3.55
N LEU A 172 -10.09 4.87 -2.41
CA LEU A 172 -9.57 5.66 -1.31
C LEU A 172 -8.04 5.63 -1.35
N HIS A 173 -7.46 6.79 -1.64
CA HIS A 173 -6.02 7.01 -1.59
C HIS A 173 -5.65 7.59 -0.23
N THR A 174 -4.77 6.91 0.51
CA THR A 174 -4.21 7.45 1.75
C THR A 174 -2.70 7.59 1.65
N THR A 175 -2.22 8.82 1.82
CA THR A 175 -0.79 9.14 1.88
C THR A 175 -0.32 9.13 3.33
N TYR A 176 0.68 8.29 3.61
CA TYR A 176 1.34 8.15 4.89
C TYR A 176 2.77 8.66 4.83
N ARG A 177 3.20 9.31 5.91
CA ARG A 177 4.60 9.70 6.12
C ARG A 177 5.11 9.07 7.40
N TYR A 178 6.30 8.51 7.35
CA TYR A 178 6.98 8.00 8.54
C TYR A 178 7.73 9.14 9.24
N VAL A 179 7.32 9.49 10.45
CA VAL A 179 7.88 10.59 11.23
C VAL A 179 8.11 10.10 12.66
N ASP A 180 9.33 10.27 13.17
CA ASP A 180 9.72 9.95 14.54
C ASP A 180 9.34 8.53 14.99
N GLY A 181 9.53 7.54 14.11
CA GLY A 181 9.25 6.14 14.41
C GLY A 181 7.76 5.75 14.30
N ALA A 182 6.91 6.62 13.76
CA ALA A 182 5.49 6.35 13.59
C ALA A 182 4.96 6.79 12.22
N TRP A 183 4.03 6.00 11.67
CA TRP A 183 3.25 6.40 10.50
C TRP A 183 2.23 7.46 10.86
N ARG A 184 2.16 8.51 10.03
CA ARG A 184 1.20 9.61 10.14
C ARG A 184 0.45 9.77 8.84
N THR A 185 -0.87 9.73 8.89
CA THR A 185 -1.74 10.10 7.76
C THR A 185 -1.53 11.56 7.41
N GLN A 186 -1.11 11.83 6.17
CA GLN A 186 -0.95 13.18 5.63
C GLN A 186 -2.21 13.63 4.90
N LYS A 187 -2.73 12.76 4.04
CA LYS A 187 -3.86 13.05 3.18
C LYS A 187 -4.65 11.76 2.95
N THR A 188 -5.97 11.90 2.96
CA THR A 188 -6.89 10.87 2.47
C THR A 188 -7.81 11.53 1.46
N ALA A 189 -8.04 10.88 0.31
CA ALA A 189 -8.91 11.39 -0.74
C ALA A 189 -9.55 10.26 -1.54
N PHE A 190 -10.80 10.46 -1.93
CA PHE A 190 -11.46 9.59 -2.90
C PHE A 190 -11.08 9.96 -4.34
N SER A 191 -11.06 8.97 -5.22
CA SER A 191 -10.77 9.07 -6.64
C SER A 191 -11.65 8.10 -7.43
N ASP A 192 -11.97 8.46 -8.68
CA ASP A 192 -12.63 7.58 -9.64
C ASP A 192 -11.64 6.58 -10.29
N LEU A 193 -10.34 6.81 -10.08
CA LEU A 193 -9.27 5.97 -10.59
C LEU A 193 -8.47 5.31 -9.45
N PRO A 194 -8.03 4.05 -9.64
CA PRO A 194 -7.11 3.37 -8.75
C PRO A 194 -5.75 4.06 -8.67
#